data_AF-D8RX83-F1
#
_entry.id   AF-D8RX83-F1
#
_cell.length_a   1.000
_cell.length_b   1.000
_cell.length_c   1.000
_cell.angle_alpha   90.00
_cell.angle_beta   90.00
_cell.angle_gamma   90.00
#
_symmetry.space_group_name_H-M   'P 1'
#
loop_
_entity.id
_entity.type
_entity.pdbx_description
1 polymer ?
#
loop_
_entity_poly.entity_id
_entity_poly.type
_entity_poly.pdbx_seq_one_letter_code
_entity_poly.pdbx_strand_id
1 'polypeptide(L)'
;MASALQGILSTPSARRVCEQSLEQGAGNAGNRLQSCQISVRSSHLSSAACLSGRSKLFLAASTPSLTRNSRPGLRILAAAGSKKLGNRKLRVAVIGGGPAGGCAAETLAKNGIETFLIERKMDNAKPCGGAIPLCMVGEFDLPLDIIDRKVTKMKMISPSNVAVDVGKTLNENEYIGMVRREVLDSYLRERAASFGANLVNGLFLRMEMPSDANAPYVLHYNLYKPGSSVGVPATLEVDAVIGADGANSRVAKDIDAGDYDYAIAFQERIKIPDDKMVYYENLAEMYVGDDVSPDFYGWVFPKCDHVAVGTGTVINKPAIKKYQVATRHRARDKIAGGKIIRVEAHPIPEHPRPRRVRDRVALVGDAAGYVTKCSGEGIYFAAKSGRMCAEAIVEGSEKGVRMINEADLRSYLQKWDTKYWPTYKVLDILQKVFYRSNPAREAFVELCADEYVQKMTFDSYLYKTVVPGNPLDDIKLAVNTIGSLIRANALRKEARKAVLT
;
A
#
# COMPACT_ATOMS: atom_id res chain seq x y z
N MET A 1 8.85 14.11 -7.74
CA MET A 1 8.89 12.80 -8.44
C MET A 1 7.60 12.49 -9.19
N ALA A 2 6.41 12.53 -8.56
CA ALA A 2 5.12 12.38 -9.28
C ALA A 2 4.88 13.49 -10.33
N SER A 3 5.05 14.77 -9.99
CA SER A 3 5.01 15.88 -10.97
C SER A 3 6.11 15.77 -12.02
N ALA A 4 7.34 15.41 -11.62
CA ALA A 4 8.45 15.14 -12.54
C ALA A 4 8.14 14.03 -13.55
N LEU A 5 7.58 12.90 -13.09
CA LEU A 5 7.20 11.76 -13.93
C LEU A 5 5.96 12.05 -14.77
N GLN A 6 5.05 12.87 -14.27
CA GLN A 6 3.89 13.36 -15.03
C GLN A 6 4.33 14.31 -16.15
N GLY A 7 5.37 15.12 -15.90
CA GLY A 7 6.11 15.87 -16.91
C GLY A 7 6.82 14.96 -17.92
N ILE A 8 7.59 13.98 -17.46
CA ILE A 8 8.28 12.96 -18.29
C ILE A 8 7.32 12.27 -19.26
N LEU A 9 6.19 11.78 -18.76
CA LEU A 9 5.20 11.01 -19.52
C LEU A 9 4.28 11.87 -20.40
N SER A 10 4.34 13.20 -20.27
CA SER A 10 3.57 14.15 -21.08
C SER A 10 4.32 14.66 -22.32
N THR A 11 5.61 14.34 -22.46
CA THR A 11 6.41 14.75 -23.62
C THR A 11 6.14 13.83 -24.84
N PRO A 12 6.01 14.38 -26.07
CA PRO A 12 5.75 13.59 -27.28
C PRO A 12 6.82 12.54 -27.60
N SER A 13 8.06 12.74 -27.14
CA SER A 13 9.19 11.82 -27.30
C SER A 13 9.08 10.58 -26.40
N ALA A 14 8.62 10.75 -25.15
CA ALA A 14 8.42 9.63 -24.22
C ALA A 14 7.23 8.74 -24.62
N ARG A 15 6.16 9.32 -25.21
CA ARG A 15 5.05 8.53 -25.79
C ARG A 15 5.51 7.61 -26.92
N ARG A 16 6.36 8.10 -27.84
CA ARG A 16 6.90 7.27 -28.93
C ARG A 16 7.80 6.13 -28.45
N VAL A 17 8.60 6.34 -27.41
CA VAL A 17 9.43 5.27 -26.81
C VAL A 17 8.56 4.24 -26.07
N CYS A 18 7.46 4.67 -25.45
CA CYS A 18 6.49 3.80 -24.81
C CYS A 18 5.68 2.99 -25.84
N GLU A 19 5.22 3.61 -26.92
CA GLU A 19 4.49 2.98 -28.04
C GLU A 19 5.39 1.99 -28.81
N GLN A 20 6.65 2.34 -29.11
CA GLN A 20 7.60 1.42 -29.75
C GLN A 20 7.98 0.23 -28.86
N SER A 21 7.97 0.40 -27.53
CA SER A 21 8.22 -0.71 -26.59
C SER A 21 7.00 -1.64 -26.45
N LEU A 22 5.78 -1.13 -26.66
CA LEU A 22 4.54 -1.91 -26.65
C LEU A 22 4.37 -2.71 -27.96
N GLU A 23 4.74 -2.13 -29.12
CA GLU A 23 4.71 -2.83 -30.41
C GLU A 23 5.76 -3.96 -30.49
N GLN A 24 6.94 -3.76 -29.91
CA GLN A 24 7.98 -4.82 -29.85
C GLN A 24 7.65 -5.96 -28.86
N GLY A 25 6.70 -5.76 -27.94
CA GLY A 25 6.19 -6.79 -27.04
C GLY A 25 5.03 -7.61 -27.62
N ALA A 26 4.34 -7.09 -28.64
CA ALA A 26 3.21 -7.76 -29.29
C ALA A 26 3.64 -8.77 -30.39
N GLY A 27 4.92 -8.74 -30.80
CA GLY A 27 5.46 -9.57 -31.88
C GLY A 27 5.70 -11.05 -31.56
N ASN A 28 5.27 -11.55 -30.39
CA ASN A 28 5.53 -12.95 -29.98
C ASN A 28 4.35 -13.64 -29.28
N ALA A 29 3.12 -13.35 -29.72
CA ALA A 29 1.93 -14.11 -29.34
C ALA A 29 1.14 -14.52 -30.60
N GLY A 30 1.77 -15.33 -31.45
CA GLY A 30 1.10 -16.05 -32.52
C GLY A 30 0.60 -17.41 -32.04
N ASN A 31 -0.66 -17.72 -32.33
CA ASN A 31 -1.36 -19.01 -32.19
C ASN A 31 -1.71 -19.50 -30.78
N ARG A 32 -2.93 -19.17 -30.35
CA ARG A 32 -4.00 -20.13 -30.00
C ARG A 32 -5.21 -19.35 -29.52
N LEU A 33 -6.27 -19.27 -30.31
CA LEU A 33 -7.64 -19.03 -29.85
C LEU A 33 -8.60 -19.50 -30.95
N GLN A 34 -9.12 -20.71 -30.77
CA GLN A 34 -10.28 -21.23 -31.50
C GLN A 34 -11.51 -21.11 -30.61
N SER A 35 -12.60 -20.65 -31.24
CA SER A 35 -14.02 -20.85 -30.90
C SER A 35 -14.55 -20.44 -29.53
N CYS A 36 -15.35 -19.36 -29.53
CA CYS A 36 -16.74 -19.41 -29.06
C CYS A 36 -17.51 -18.20 -29.60
N GLN A 37 -18.36 -18.42 -30.61
CA GLN A 37 -19.35 -17.44 -31.11
C GLN A 37 -20.62 -17.53 -30.26
N ILE A 38 -21.16 -16.39 -29.84
CA ILE A 38 -22.60 -16.24 -29.56
C ILE A 38 -23.11 -14.95 -30.23
N SER A 39 -24.23 -15.14 -30.91
CA SER A 39 -24.97 -14.30 -31.85
C SER A 39 -25.60 -13.04 -31.22
N VAL A 40 -25.60 -11.93 -31.98
CA VAL A 40 -26.51 -10.80 -31.81
C VAL A 40 -27.41 -10.73 -33.04
N ARG A 41 -28.73 -10.85 -32.82
CA ARG A 41 -29.77 -10.68 -33.86
C ARG A 41 -30.11 -9.20 -34.04
N SER A 42 -30.09 -8.77 -35.30
CA SER A 42 -30.67 -7.54 -35.82
C SER A 42 -32.15 -7.71 -36.14
N SER A 43 -32.95 -6.67 -35.96
CA SER A 43 -34.24 -6.50 -36.64
C SER A 43 -34.39 -5.06 -37.11
N HIS A 44 -34.42 -4.89 -38.44
CA HIS A 44 -34.89 -3.71 -39.15
C HIS A 44 -36.41 -3.58 -39.04
N LEU A 45 -36.94 -2.35 -39.16
CA LEU A 45 -38.03 -2.04 -40.09
C LEU A 45 -38.29 -0.53 -40.27
N SER A 46 -38.43 -0.19 -41.55
CA SER A 46 -39.25 0.84 -42.20
C SER A 46 -38.93 2.34 -42.16
N SER A 47 -38.58 2.77 -43.37
CA SER A 47 -38.73 4.04 -44.06
C SER A 47 -40.11 4.72 -43.99
N ALA A 48 -40.13 6.05 -44.03
CA ALA A 48 -41.02 6.82 -44.89
C ALA A 48 -40.46 8.24 -45.12
N ALA A 49 -40.57 8.69 -46.37
CA ALA A 49 -40.00 9.91 -46.90
C ALA A 49 -41.00 11.08 -46.91
N CYS A 50 -40.46 12.25 -47.29
CA CYS A 50 -41.05 13.27 -48.17
C CYS A 50 -41.57 14.60 -47.58
N LEU A 51 -40.93 15.66 -48.15
CA LEU A 51 -41.49 16.87 -48.74
C LEU A 51 -41.69 18.13 -47.88
N SER A 52 -40.65 18.97 -47.96
CA SER A 52 -40.67 20.38 -48.42
C SER A 52 -41.90 21.26 -48.15
N GLY A 53 -41.68 22.32 -47.37
CA GLY A 53 -42.47 23.55 -47.38
C GLY A 53 -41.58 24.75 -47.01
N ARG A 54 -41.36 25.66 -47.97
CA ARG A 54 -40.64 26.93 -47.80
C ARG A 54 -41.54 27.95 -47.08
N SER A 55 -41.03 28.71 -46.11
CA SER A 55 -41.08 30.19 -46.13
C SER A 55 -40.23 30.84 -45.02
N LYS A 56 -39.65 31.96 -45.41
CA LYS A 56 -38.63 32.82 -44.77
C LYS A 56 -39.05 33.37 -43.40
N LEU A 57 -38.11 33.45 -42.44
CA LEU A 57 -37.99 34.63 -41.57
C LEU A 57 -36.60 34.74 -40.91
N PHE A 58 -35.90 35.80 -41.28
CA PHE A 58 -34.86 36.58 -40.60
C PHE A 58 -33.72 35.89 -39.80
N LEU A 59 -32.49 36.16 -40.29
CA LEU A 59 -31.22 36.07 -39.58
C LEU A 59 -31.22 36.95 -38.31
N ALA A 60 -30.89 36.35 -37.18
CA ALA A 60 -30.11 36.99 -36.12
C ALA A 60 -29.18 35.93 -35.53
N ALA A 61 -27.91 36.01 -35.91
CA ALA A 61 -26.86 35.12 -35.42
C ALA A 61 -26.62 35.41 -33.92
N SER A 62 -26.87 34.40 -33.08
CA SER A 62 -26.35 34.34 -31.72
C SER A 62 -25.57 33.03 -31.58
N THR A 63 -24.34 33.18 -31.11
CA THR A 63 -23.34 32.14 -30.89
C THR A 63 -23.86 31.06 -29.92
N PRO A 64 -23.74 29.76 -30.22
CA PRO A 64 -24.10 28.73 -29.24
C PRO A 64 -22.99 28.66 -28.19
N SER A 65 -23.32 29.04 -26.95
CA SER A 65 -22.50 28.72 -25.78
C SER A 65 -22.47 27.20 -25.63
N LEU A 66 -21.27 26.62 -25.73
CA LEU A 66 -21.00 25.21 -25.42
C LEU A 66 -21.51 24.88 -24.01
N THR A 67 -22.61 24.14 -23.94
CA THR A 67 -23.12 23.59 -22.69
C THR A 67 -22.10 22.60 -22.15
N ARG A 68 -21.52 22.95 -21.00
CA ARG A 68 -20.62 22.11 -20.22
C ARG A 68 -21.36 20.81 -19.89
N ASN A 69 -20.95 19.70 -20.51
CA ASN A 69 -21.33 18.36 -20.06
C ASN A 69 -20.85 18.18 -18.62
N SER A 70 -21.78 18.40 -17.68
CA SER A 70 -21.57 18.12 -16.27
C SER A 70 -21.52 16.60 -16.10
N ARG A 71 -20.37 16.10 -15.67
CA ARG A 71 -20.24 14.72 -15.18
C ARG A 71 -21.25 14.54 -14.04
N PRO A 72 -21.95 13.40 -13.92
CA PRO A 72 -22.89 13.19 -12.83
C PRO A 72 -22.08 13.16 -11.52
N GLY A 73 -22.12 14.27 -10.79
CA GLY A 73 -21.63 14.32 -9.42
C GLY A 73 -22.54 13.43 -8.59
N LEU A 74 -21.98 12.35 -8.05
CA LEU A 74 -22.66 11.55 -7.04
C LEU A 74 -22.93 12.48 -5.83
N ARG A 75 -24.18 12.94 -5.69
CA ARG A 75 -24.62 13.66 -4.50
C ARG A 75 -24.56 12.69 -3.34
N ILE A 76 -23.61 12.88 -2.44
CA ILE A 76 -23.58 12.21 -1.14
C ILE A 76 -24.70 12.86 -0.33
N LEU A 77 -25.87 12.24 -0.35
CA LEU A 77 -26.90 12.50 0.65
C LEU A 77 -26.41 11.82 1.93
N ALA A 78 -26.05 12.62 2.94
CA ALA A 78 -25.99 12.10 4.30
C ALA A 78 -27.35 11.44 4.58
N ALA A 79 -27.35 10.13 4.86
CA ALA A 79 -28.57 9.35 4.94
C ALA A 79 -29.44 9.87 6.09
N ALA A 80 -30.50 10.60 5.75
CA ALA A 80 -31.45 11.20 6.70
C ALA A 80 -32.39 10.16 7.36
N GLY A 81 -31.98 8.91 7.55
CA GLY A 81 -32.89 7.83 7.95
C GLY A 81 -32.33 6.65 8.73
N SER A 82 -31.08 6.70 9.22
CA SER A 82 -30.53 5.57 9.99
C SER A 82 -31.11 5.49 11.40
N LYS A 83 -31.38 4.28 11.88
CA LYS A 83 -31.99 4.00 13.19
C LYS A 83 -31.15 4.57 14.34
N LYS A 84 -31.77 5.34 15.24
CA LYS A 84 -31.16 5.75 16.52
C LYS A 84 -31.04 4.54 17.45
N LEU A 85 -29.92 4.46 18.17
CA LEU A 85 -29.61 3.33 19.07
C LEU A 85 -30.22 3.47 20.48
N GLY A 86 -30.93 4.57 20.75
CA GLY A 86 -31.60 4.81 22.02
C GLY A 86 -30.60 4.84 23.18
N ASN A 87 -30.70 3.87 24.09
CA ASN A 87 -29.95 3.84 25.35
C ASN A 87 -28.59 3.12 25.25
N ARG A 88 -28.20 2.60 24.08
CA ARG A 88 -26.89 1.95 23.89
C ARG A 88 -26.05 2.65 22.85
N LYS A 89 -24.74 2.39 22.89
CA LYS A 89 -23.78 2.84 21.88
C LYS A 89 -23.70 1.86 20.71
N LEU A 90 -23.18 2.35 19.59
CA LEU A 90 -22.80 1.52 18.45
C LEU A 90 -21.70 0.56 18.89
N ARG A 91 -21.88 -0.73 18.56
CA ARG A 91 -20.89 -1.79 18.81
C ARG A 91 -20.09 -2.05 17.55
N VAL A 92 -18.77 -1.94 17.62
CA VAL A 92 -17.90 -2.14 16.47
C VAL A 92 -16.81 -3.14 16.82
N ALA A 93 -16.67 -4.18 16.00
CA ALA A 93 -15.54 -5.09 16.09
C ALA A 93 -14.42 -4.67 15.12
N VAL A 94 -13.19 -4.69 15.60
CA VAL A 94 -11.97 -4.57 14.82
C VAL A 94 -11.26 -5.92 14.86
N ILE A 95 -11.17 -6.58 13.71
CA ILE A 95 -10.56 -7.92 13.61
C ILE A 95 -9.11 -7.76 13.18
N GLY A 96 -8.17 -8.13 14.06
CA GLY A 96 -6.73 -7.98 13.87
C GLY A 96 -6.16 -6.79 14.67
N GLY A 97 -5.09 -7.04 15.43
CA GLY A 97 -4.48 -6.09 16.36
C GLY A 97 -3.18 -5.43 15.90
N GLY A 98 -2.88 -5.45 14.60
CA GLY A 98 -1.75 -4.73 14.03
C GLY A 98 -1.97 -3.21 13.94
N PRO A 99 -1.11 -2.45 13.22
CA PRO A 99 -1.18 -0.99 13.16
C PRO A 99 -2.53 -0.45 12.67
N ALA A 100 -3.16 -1.11 11.69
CA ALA A 100 -4.49 -0.74 11.23
C ALA A 100 -5.56 -0.91 12.32
N GLY A 101 -5.56 -2.07 13.00
CA GLY A 101 -6.56 -2.39 14.00
C GLY A 101 -6.41 -1.58 15.28
N GLY A 102 -5.17 -1.43 15.79
CA GLY A 102 -4.88 -0.62 16.97
C GLY A 102 -5.33 0.83 16.78
N CYS A 103 -4.96 1.47 15.66
CA CYS A 103 -5.35 2.85 15.38
C CYS A 103 -6.86 3.01 15.11
N ALA A 104 -7.52 1.99 14.51
CA ALA A 104 -8.96 2.00 14.33
C ALA A 104 -9.68 1.90 15.69
N ALA A 105 -9.28 0.95 16.53
CA ALA A 105 -9.88 0.72 17.84
C ALA A 105 -9.68 1.92 18.78
N GLU A 106 -8.49 2.53 18.77
CA GLU A 106 -8.20 3.75 19.50
C GLU A 106 -9.17 4.88 19.10
N THR A 107 -9.29 5.13 17.79
CA THR A 107 -10.15 6.19 17.25
C THR A 107 -11.62 5.98 17.60
N LEU A 108 -12.12 4.74 17.53
CA LEU A 108 -13.49 4.40 17.89
C LEU A 108 -13.74 4.61 19.39
N ALA A 109 -12.90 4.01 20.24
CA ALA A 109 -13.05 4.04 21.70
C ALA A 109 -12.96 5.48 22.25
N LYS A 110 -11.99 6.27 21.77
CA LYS A 110 -11.81 7.69 22.12
C LYS A 110 -13.04 8.56 21.80
N ASN A 111 -13.91 8.11 20.88
CA ASN A 111 -15.12 8.81 20.47
C ASN A 111 -16.42 8.17 21.02
N GLY A 112 -16.33 7.32 22.04
CA GLY A 112 -17.49 6.80 22.77
C GLY A 112 -18.25 5.68 22.06
N ILE A 113 -17.61 5.00 21.10
CA ILE A 113 -18.13 3.80 20.44
C ILE A 113 -17.71 2.57 21.25
N GLU A 114 -18.65 1.66 21.49
CA GLU A 114 -18.36 0.39 22.16
C GLU A 114 -17.53 -0.49 21.23
N THR A 115 -16.25 -0.65 21.56
CA THR A 115 -15.25 -1.19 20.63
C THR A 115 -14.68 -2.49 21.14
N PHE A 116 -14.59 -3.49 20.26
CA PHE A 116 -13.96 -4.78 20.53
C PHE A 116 -12.82 -5.00 19.54
N LEU A 117 -11.59 -5.19 20.02
CA LEU A 117 -10.45 -5.54 19.18
C LEU A 117 -10.12 -7.02 19.39
N ILE A 118 -10.29 -7.85 18.36
CA ILE A 118 -10.04 -9.29 18.41
C ILE A 118 -8.69 -9.59 17.74
N GLU A 119 -7.71 -10.07 18.49
CA GLU A 119 -6.39 -10.47 17.99
C GLU A 119 -6.03 -11.88 18.46
N ARG A 120 -5.54 -12.72 17.53
CA ARG A 120 -5.25 -14.14 17.77
C ARG A 120 -4.09 -14.35 18.74
N LYS A 121 -3.03 -13.55 18.63
CA LYS A 121 -1.81 -13.72 19.42
C LYS A 121 -1.27 -12.37 19.86
N MET A 122 -1.59 -12.01 21.09
CA MET A 122 -1.19 -10.72 21.65
C MET A 122 0.33 -10.53 21.78
N ASP A 123 1.09 -11.63 21.77
CA ASP A 123 2.55 -11.71 21.94
C ASP A 123 3.32 -11.89 20.62
N ASN A 124 2.62 -12.03 19.48
CA ASN A 124 3.26 -12.29 18.20
C ASN A 124 2.94 -11.21 17.18
N ALA A 125 3.98 -10.71 16.52
CA ALA A 125 3.85 -9.73 15.46
C ALA A 125 4.06 -10.32 14.07
N LYS A 126 3.45 -9.66 13.06
CA LYS A 126 3.74 -9.94 11.64
C LYS A 126 5.21 -9.58 11.34
N PRO A 127 5.94 -10.43 10.59
CA PRO A 127 7.28 -10.10 10.08
C PRO A 127 7.30 -8.80 9.29
N CYS A 128 8.28 -7.94 9.55
CA CYS A 128 8.41 -6.65 8.88
C CYS A 128 9.84 -6.11 9.01
N GLY A 129 10.27 -5.34 8.01
CA GLY A 129 11.51 -4.55 8.06
C GLY A 129 11.42 -3.35 9.01
N GLY A 130 10.20 -2.92 9.38
CA GLY A 130 9.95 -1.98 10.48
C GLY A 130 10.33 -0.52 10.23
N ALA A 131 10.44 -0.09 8.98
CA ALA A 131 10.62 1.32 8.65
C ALA A 131 9.29 2.09 8.73
N ILE A 132 9.26 3.22 9.42
CA ILE A 132 8.13 4.14 9.50
C ILE A 132 8.56 5.57 9.10
N PRO A 133 7.70 6.32 8.40
CA PRO A 133 7.98 7.70 8.01
C PRO A 133 7.82 8.65 9.20
N LEU A 134 8.51 9.79 9.16
CA LEU A 134 8.47 10.80 10.22
C LEU A 134 7.04 11.31 10.49
N CYS A 135 6.21 11.50 9.46
CA CYS A 135 4.82 11.90 9.65
C CYS A 135 4.02 10.91 10.47
N MET A 136 4.36 9.62 10.48
CA MET A 136 3.67 8.65 11.32
C MET A 136 3.95 8.92 12.80
N VAL A 137 5.19 9.28 13.13
CA VAL A 137 5.58 9.59 14.52
C VAL A 137 4.76 10.76 15.05
N GLY A 138 4.68 11.86 14.28
CA GLY A 138 3.90 13.03 14.66
C GLY A 138 2.39 12.82 14.58
N GLU A 139 1.87 12.29 13.47
CA GLU A 139 0.41 12.15 13.26
C GLU A 139 -0.22 11.15 14.26
N PHE A 140 0.52 10.16 14.72
CA PHE A 140 0.03 9.16 15.67
C PHE A 140 0.54 9.36 17.09
N ASP A 141 1.18 10.47 17.41
CA ASP A 141 1.74 10.76 18.75
C ASP A 141 2.51 9.55 19.29
N LEU A 142 3.45 9.04 18.48
CA LEU A 142 4.26 7.90 18.87
C LEU A 142 5.40 8.37 19.77
N PRO A 143 5.62 7.73 20.92
CA PRO A 143 6.72 8.09 21.79
C PRO A 143 8.04 7.68 21.13
N LEU A 144 9.12 8.40 21.42
CA LEU A 144 10.40 8.18 20.74
C LEU A 144 11.13 6.92 21.21
N ASP A 145 10.76 6.38 22.37
CA ASP A 145 11.33 5.17 22.96
C ASP A 145 10.93 3.87 22.23
N ILE A 146 9.81 3.86 21.50
CA ILE A 146 9.44 2.73 20.64
C ILE A 146 10.19 2.70 19.30
N ILE A 147 10.99 3.75 19.02
CA ILE A 147 11.83 3.87 17.83
C ILE A 147 13.23 3.35 18.17
N ASP A 148 13.51 2.10 17.81
CA ASP A 148 14.80 1.45 18.08
C ASP A 148 15.99 2.20 17.43
N ARG A 149 15.81 2.69 16.19
CA ARG A 149 16.85 3.44 15.45
C ARG A 149 16.27 4.60 14.65
N LYS A 150 17.03 5.69 14.54
CA LYS A 150 16.75 6.82 13.66
C LYS A 150 17.70 6.77 12.49
N VAL A 151 17.20 6.29 11.35
CA VAL A 151 18.00 6.16 10.12
C VAL A 151 18.02 7.50 9.40
N THR A 152 19.20 8.09 9.30
CA THR A 152 19.46 9.35 8.58
C THR A 152 20.28 9.13 7.31
N LYS A 153 20.79 7.91 7.09
CA LYS A 153 21.56 7.54 5.92
C LYS A 153 20.97 6.26 5.30
N MET A 154 20.80 6.26 3.99
CA MET A 154 20.41 5.10 3.22
C MET A 154 21.47 4.84 2.15
N LYS A 155 21.84 3.59 1.92
CA LYS A 155 22.62 3.20 0.73
C LYS A 155 21.71 2.49 -0.25
N MET A 156 21.68 3.00 -1.48
CA MET A 156 21.10 2.28 -2.62
C MET A 156 22.24 1.58 -3.37
N ILE A 157 22.19 0.25 -3.47
CA ILE A 157 23.24 -0.58 -4.07
C ILE A 157 22.73 -1.17 -5.38
N SER A 158 23.41 -0.84 -6.48
CA SER A 158 23.06 -1.24 -7.84
C SER A 158 23.44 -2.69 -8.17
N PRO A 159 22.96 -3.28 -9.28
CA PRO A 159 23.35 -4.65 -9.66
C PRO A 159 24.87 -4.88 -9.70
N SER A 160 25.64 -3.90 -10.16
CA SER A 160 27.12 -3.92 -10.22
C SER A 160 27.82 -3.58 -8.90
N ASN A 161 27.07 -3.53 -7.79
CA ASN A 161 27.54 -3.14 -6.45
C ASN A 161 28.02 -1.69 -6.32
N VAL A 162 27.64 -0.79 -7.24
CA VAL A 162 27.85 0.64 -7.03
C VAL A 162 26.87 1.11 -5.95
N ALA A 163 27.40 1.74 -4.90
CA ALA A 163 26.61 2.25 -3.79
C ALA A 163 26.48 3.76 -3.88
N VAL A 164 25.23 4.24 -3.80
CA VAL A 164 24.91 5.67 -3.73
C VAL A 164 24.40 5.99 -2.33
N ASP A 165 25.00 7.02 -1.73
CA ASP A 165 24.56 7.56 -0.45
C ASP A 165 23.35 8.46 -0.63
N VAL A 166 22.31 8.13 0.11
CA VAL A 166 21.00 8.77 0.08
C VAL A 166 20.68 9.29 1.48
N GLY A 167 20.15 10.51 1.57
CA GLY A 167 19.81 11.16 2.85
C GLY A 167 20.61 12.44 3.13
N LYS A 168 21.42 12.91 2.18
CA LYS A 168 22.18 14.18 2.30
C LYS A 168 21.27 15.41 2.36
N THR A 169 20.04 15.28 1.90
CA THR A 169 19.03 16.34 1.86
C THR A 169 18.10 16.34 3.07
N LEU A 170 18.33 15.46 4.05
CA LEU A 170 17.55 15.43 5.28
C LEU A 170 17.88 16.64 6.14
N ASN A 171 16.85 17.26 6.72
CA ASN A 171 17.02 18.25 7.78
C ASN A 171 17.49 17.58 9.08
N GLU A 172 18.06 18.35 10.00
CA GLU A 172 18.67 17.84 11.26
C GLU A 172 17.73 16.94 12.09
N ASN A 173 16.43 17.23 12.07
CA ASN A 173 15.42 16.51 12.84
C ASN A 173 14.69 15.42 12.02
N GLU A 174 15.07 15.20 10.77
CA GLU A 174 14.42 14.24 9.89
C GLU A 174 15.13 12.88 9.92
N TYR A 175 14.33 11.82 10.01
CA TYR A 175 14.82 10.45 10.02
C TYR A 175 13.72 9.48 9.59
N ILE A 176 14.14 8.29 9.18
CA ILE A 176 13.27 7.12 9.05
C ILE A 176 13.30 6.38 10.38
N GLY A 177 12.14 6.24 11.03
CA GLY A 177 12.04 5.49 12.28
C GLY A 177 12.13 3.99 12.02
N MET A 178 12.98 3.29 12.75
CA MET A 178 13.05 1.84 12.73
C MET A 178 12.44 1.28 14.00
N VAL A 179 11.35 0.53 13.86
CA VAL A 179 10.63 -0.09 14.98
C VAL A 179 10.70 -1.60 14.91
N ARG A 180 10.43 -2.24 16.06
CA ARG A 180 10.01 -3.64 16.16
C ARG A 180 8.49 -3.70 16.20
N ARG A 181 7.90 -4.61 15.42
CA ARG A 181 6.44 -4.73 15.32
C ARG A 181 5.82 -5.21 16.62
N GLU A 182 6.50 -6.07 17.37
CA GLU A 182 6.07 -6.49 18.71
C GLU A 182 5.89 -5.32 19.68
N VAL A 183 6.75 -4.29 19.60
CA VAL A 183 6.67 -3.10 20.46
C VAL A 183 5.59 -2.14 19.95
N LEU A 184 5.63 -1.79 18.66
CA LEU A 184 4.65 -0.87 18.06
C LEU A 184 3.21 -1.40 18.18
N ASP A 185 3.00 -2.68 17.85
CA ASP A 185 1.65 -3.27 17.87
C ASP A 185 1.13 -3.39 19.30
N SER A 186 1.97 -3.67 20.31
CA SER A 186 1.56 -3.66 21.71
C SER A 186 1.17 -2.26 22.17
N TYR A 187 2.02 -1.27 21.90
CA TYR A 187 1.74 0.14 22.24
C TYR A 187 0.40 0.60 21.68
N LEU A 188 0.13 0.34 20.40
CA LEU A 188 -1.13 0.78 19.77
C LEU A 188 -2.37 0.08 20.37
N ARG A 189 -2.27 -1.20 20.73
CA ARG A 189 -3.36 -1.94 21.38
C ARG A 189 -3.60 -1.46 22.80
N GLU A 190 -2.55 -1.30 23.59
CA GLU A 190 -2.61 -0.81 24.97
C GLU A 190 -3.15 0.62 25.01
N ARG A 191 -2.75 1.46 24.07
CA ARG A 191 -3.31 2.81 23.94
C ARG A 191 -4.79 2.77 23.59
N ALA A 192 -5.22 1.91 22.67
CA ALA A 192 -6.66 1.73 22.40
C ALA A 192 -7.43 1.29 23.65
N ALA A 193 -6.86 0.35 24.44
CA ALA A 193 -7.45 -0.10 25.69
C ALA A 193 -7.56 1.03 26.74
N SER A 194 -6.57 1.92 26.81
CA SER A 194 -6.60 3.09 27.71
C SER A 194 -7.75 4.06 27.42
N PHE A 195 -8.28 4.04 26.19
CA PHE A 195 -9.48 4.79 25.80
C PHE A 195 -10.79 3.98 25.92
N GLY A 196 -10.73 2.74 26.42
CA GLY A 196 -11.91 1.89 26.66
C GLY A 196 -12.19 0.83 25.60
N ALA A 197 -11.25 0.54 24.67
CA ALA A 197 -11.41 -0.58 23.76
C ALA A 197 -11.29 -1.93 24.50
N ASN A 198 -12.21 -2.85 24.25
CA ASN A 198 -12.18 -4.21 24.80
C ASN A 198 -11.20 -5.06 23.99
N LEU A 199 -10.04 -5.37 24.55
CA LEU A 199 -9.07 -6.27 23.92
C LEU A 199 -9.47 -7.73 24.15
N VAL A 200 -9.71 -8.46 23.06
CA VAL A 200 -10.07 -9.87 23.06
C VAL A 200 -8.94 -10.67 22.45
N ASN A 201 -8.27 -11.48 23.27
CA ASN A 201 -7.30 -12.46 22.78
C ASN A 201 -8.06 -13.65 22.16
N GLY A 202 -8.24 -13.64 20.85
CA GLY A 202 -9.06 -14.64 20.18
C GLY A 202 -8.82 -14.76 18.68
N LEU A 203 -9.03 -15.97 18.15
CA LEU A 203 -8.96 -16.24 16.72
C LEU A 203 -10.33 -16.07 16.07
N PHE A 204 -10.52 -15.00 15.30
CA PHE A 204 -11.70 -14.85 14.45
C PHE A 204 -11.80 -15.99 13.42
N LEU A 205 -12.98 -16.58 13.29
CA LEU A 205 -13.23 -17.72 12.41
C LEU A 205 -14.08 -17.34 11.20
N ARG A 206 -15.24 -16.71 11.46
CA ARG A 206 -16.25 -16.28 10.49
C ARG A 206 -17.23 -15.28 11.10
N MET A 207 -17.99 -14.61 10.25
CA MET A 207 -19.10 -13.73 10.61
C MET A 207 -20.38 -14.15 9.89
N GLU A 208 -21.51 -14.08 10.59
CA GLU A 208 -22.83 -14.23 10.00
C GLU A 208 -23.34 -12.88 9.51
N MET A 209 -23.83 -12.88 8.27
CA MET A 209 -24.44 -11.70 7.67
C MET A 209 -25.82 -11.45 8.30
N PRO A 210 -26.18 -10.19 8.57
CA PRO A 210 -27.44 -9.87 9.23
C PRO A 210 -28.64 -10.20 8.34
N SER A 211 -29.77 -10.57 8.97
CA SER A 211 -31.04 -10.87 8.29
C SER A 211 -31.69 -9.64 7.66
N ASP A 212 -31.40 -8.45 8.18
CA ASP A 212 -31.90 -7.16 7.69
C ASP A 212 -30.90 -6.02 7.93
N ALA A 213 -31.22 -4.84 7.41
CA ALA A 213 -30.34 -3.68 7.43
C ALA A 213 -30.00 -3.13 8.83
N ASN A 214 -30.69 -3.52 9.91
CA ASN A 214 -30.43 -3.03 11.28
C ASN A 214 -30.09 -4.15 12.27
N ALA A 215 -30.16 -5.42 11.87
CA ALA A 215 -29.74 -6.55 12.70
C ALA A 215 -28.21 -6.56 12.93
N PRO A 216 -27.74 -7.09 14.08
CA PRO A 216 -26.31 -7.22 14.34
C PRO A 216 -25.67 -8.31 13.47
N TYR A 217 -24.37 -8.19 13.25
CA TYR A 217 -23.51 -9.29 12.81
C TYR A 217 -23.19 -10.18 14.01
N VAL A 218 -23.14 -11.50 13.80
CA VAL A 218 -22.70 -12.46 14.81
C VAL A 218 -21.30 -12.95 14.42
N LEU A 219 -20.31 -12.60 15.23
CA LEU A 219 -18.92 -13.04 15.04
C LEU A 219 -18.68 -14.34 15.77
N HIS A 220 -18.01 -15.28 15.11
CA HIS A 220 -17.57 -16.54 15.71
C HIS A 220 -16.06 -16.52 15.83
N TYR A 221 -15.55 -16.78 17.03
CA TYR A 221 -14.12 -16.77 17.32
C TYR A 221 -13.77 -17.79 18.41
N ASN A 222 -12.50 -18.19 18.46
CA ASN A 222 -11.97 -18.98 19.56
C ASN A 222 -11.26 -18.06 20.55
N LEU A 223 -11.82 -17.94 21.77
CA LEU A 223 -11.24 -17.15 22.86
C LEU A 223 -10.08 -17.89 23.52
N TYR A 224 -8.93 -17.23 23.66
CA TYR A 224 -7.77 -17.76 24.38
C TYR A 224 -7.71 -17.20 25.79
N LYS A 225 -7.83 -18.08 26.80
CA LYS A 225 -7.58 -17.71 28.19
C LYS A 225 -6.08 -17.55 28.44
N PRO A 226 -5.65 -16.67 29.37
CA PRO A 226 -4.26 -16.57 29.78
C PRO A 226 -3.67 -17.94 30.13
N GLY A 227 -2.50 -18.26 29.56
CA GLY A 227 -1.83 -19.56 29.78
C GLY A 227 -2.38 -20.75 29.00
N SER A 228 -3.48 -20.60 28.23
CA SER A 228 -4.02 -21.68 27.39
C SER A 228 -3.67 -21.49 25.92
N SER A 229 -3.17 -22.55 25.28
CA SER A 229 -3.00 -22.62 23.81
C SER A 229 -4.26 -23.11 23.08
N VAL A 230 -5.23 -23.66 23.83
CA VAL A 230 -6.51 -24.14 23.31
C VAL A 230 -7.55 -23.03 23.45
N GLY A 231 -8.16 -22.67 22.32
CA GLY A 231 -9.21 -21.65 22.29
C GLY A 231 -10.59 -22.25 22.50
N VAL A 232 -11.46 -21.53 23.22
CA VAL A 232 -12.85 -21.92 23.48
C VAL A 232 -13.77 -21.19 22.51
N PRO A 233 -14.69 -21.87 21.82
CA PRO A 233 -15.66 -21.22 20.94
C PRO A 233 -16.47 -20.15 21.70
N ALA A 234 -16.58 -18.97 21.09
CA ALA A 234 -17.33 -17.84 21.61
C ALA A 234 -17.98 -17.06 20.46
N THR A 235 -19.02 -16.31 20.81
CA THR A 235 -19.72 -15.42 19.88
C THR A 235 -19.77 -13.99 20.39
N LEU A 236 -19.88 -13.03 19.47
CA LEU A 236 -20.05 -11.61 19.79
C LEU A 236 -20.96 -10.95 18.77
N GLU A 237 -21.96 -10.22 19.24
CA GLU A 237 -22.83 -9.41 18.39
C GLU A 237 -22.29 -7.98 18.26
N VAL A 238 -22.16 -7.50 17.02
CA VAL A 238 -21.74 -6.12 16.73
C VAL A 238 -22.57 -5.51 15.61
N ASP A 239 -22.60 -4.19 15.54
CA ASP A 239 -23.37 -3.45 14.54
C ASP A 239 -22.56 -3.19 13.27
N ALA A 240 -21.23 -3.13 13.37
CA ALA A 240 -20.31 -2.94 12.25
C ALA A 240 -18.96 -3.67 12.49
N VAL A 241 -18.23 -3.93 11.41
CA VAL A 241 -16.94 -4.64 11.46
C VAL A 241 -15.87 -3.94 10.62
N ILE A 242 -14.69 -3.76 11.21
CA ILE A 242 -13.47 -3.38 10.51
C ILE A 242 -12.56 -4.61 10.38
N GLY A 243 -12.36 -5.09 9.16
CA GLY A 243 -11.38 -6.12 8.83
C GLY A 243 -9.97 -5.54 8.73
N ALA A 244 -9.16 -5.75 9.76
CA ALA A 244 -7.76 -5.37 9.86
C ALA A 244 -6.83 -6.60 10.03
N ASP A 245 -7.31 -7.78 9.62
CA ASP A 245 -6.76 -9.11 9.90
C ASP A 245 -5.71 -9.58 8.88
N GLY A 246 -5.03 -8.60 8.29
CA GLY A 246 -3.85 -8.83 7.46
C GLY A 246 -4.15 -9.42 6.09
N ALA A 247 -3.08 -9.88 5.43
CA ALA A 247 -3.15 -10.32 4.05
C ALA A 247 -3.91 -11.66 3.83
N ASN A 248 -4.23 -12.39 4.90
CA ASN A 248 -5.01 -13.63 4.84
C ASN A 248 -6.43 -13.43 5.39
N SER A 249 -6.95 -12.20 5.26
CA SER A 249 -8.19 -11.74 5.87
C SER A 249 -9.35 -12.72 5.68
N ARG A 250 -9.95 -13.15 6.80
CA ARG A 250 -11.19 -13.92 6.85
C ARG A 250 -12.39 -13.01 6.68
N VAL A 251 -12.33 -11.79 7.22
CA VAL A 251 -13.38 -10.78 7.01
C VAL A 251 -13.56 -10.49 5.51
N ALA A 252 -12.45 -10.39 4.77
CA ALA A 252 -12.49 -10.24 3.32
C ALA A 252 -13.17 -11.41 2.60
N LYS A 253 -13.00 -12.64 3.10
CA LYS A 253 -13.67 -13.83 2.54
C LYS A 253 -15.17 -13.80 2.83
N ASP A 254 -15.56 -13.46 4.05
CA ASP A 254 -16.97 -13.43 4.48
C ASP A 254 -17.80 -12.40 3.67
N ILE A 255 -17.17 -11.29 3.25
CA ILE A 255 -17.84 -10.27 2.42
C ILE A 255 -17.66 -10.48 0.91
N ASP A 256 -16.99 -11.55 0.48
CA ASP A 256 -16.63 -11.81 -0.91
C ASP A 256 -15.84 -10.63 -1.53
N ALA A 257 -14.71 -10.28 -0.92
CA ALA A 257 -13.94 -9.09 -1.29
C ALA A 257 -13.22 -9.20 -2.66
N GLY A 258 -13.15 -10.42 -3.23
CA GLY A 258 -12.28 -10.76 -4.35
C GLY A 258 -10.81 -10.83 -3.95
N ASP A 259 -9.98 -11.46 -4.79
CA ASP A 259 -8.54 -11.62 -4.53
C ASP A 259 -7.72 -10.40 -4.98
N TYR A 260 -6.45 -10.38 -4.55
CA TYR A 260 -5.41 -9.47 -5.05
C TYR A 260 -4.13 -10.25 -5.34
N ASP A 261 -3.21 -9.59 -6.06
CA ASP A 261 -1.82 -10.04 -6.14
C ASP A 261 -1.02 -9.61 -4.90
N TYR A 262 -0.02 -10.41 -4.57
CA TYR A 262 0.88 -10.15 -3.44
C TYR A 262 2.30 -10.61 -3.73
N ALA A 263 3.28 -9.86 -3.22
CA ALA A 263 4.66 -10.31 -3.09
C ALA A 263 4.80 -11.26 -1.88
N ILE A 264 5.71 -12.23 -1.94
CA ILE A 264 6.19 -12.89 -0.73
C ILE A 264 7.45 -12.17 -0.29
N ALA A 265 7.45 -11.65 0.93
CA ALA A 265 8.65 -11.18 1.60
C ALA A 265 9.23 -12.28 2.50
N PHE A 266 10.54 -12.34 2.55
CA PHE A 266 11.31 -13.25 3.39
C PHE A 266 12.42 -12.45 4.08
N GLN A 267 12.60 -12.65 5.39
CA GLN A 267 13.64 -11.98 6.14
C GLN A 267 14.25 -12.86 7.22
N GLU A 268 15.50 -12.56 7.53
CA GLU A 268 16.25 -13.12 8.64
C GLU A 268 16.58 -11.97 9.61
N ARG A 269 16.25 -12.15 10.89
CA ARG A 269 16.80 -11.30 11.95
C ARG A 269 18.18 -11.85 12.28
N ILE A 270 19.23 -11.04 12.10
CA ILE A 270 20.61 -11.45 12.29
C ILE A 270 21.24 -10.58 13.37
N LYS A 271 21.55 -11.20 14.52
CA LYS A 271 22.31 -10.55 15.60
C LYS A 271 23.78 -10.53 15.20
N ILE A 272 24.31 -9.34 14.93
CA ILE A 272 25.70 -9.14 14.51
C ILE A 272 26.54 -8.62 15.69
N PRO A 273 27.88 -8.76 15.65
CA PRO A 273 28.77 -8.20 16.67
C PRO A 273 28.55 -6.69 16.90
N ASP A 274 28.78 -6.21 18.12
CA ASP A 274 28.51 -4.81 18.49
C ASP A 274 29.38 -3.82 17.69
N ASP A 275 30.63 -4.18 17.37
CA ASP A 275 31.52 -3.38 16.52
C ASP A 275 30.96 -3.23 15.09
N LYS A 276 30.24 -4.24 14.59
CA LYS A 276 29.55 -4.18 13.29
C LYS A 276 28.24 -3.40 13.37
N MET A 277 27.55 -3.41 14.52
CA MET A 277 26.34 -2.61 14.72
C MET A 277 26.61 -1.10 14.61
N VAL A 278 27.83 -0.63 14.93
CA VAL A 278 28.23 0.78 14.74
C VAL A 278 28.02 1.25 13.29
N TYR A 279 28.31 0.40 12.31
CA TYR A 279 28.06 0.71 10.89
C TYR A 279 26.58 0.96 10.58
N TYR A 280 25.69 0.29 11.31
CA TYR A 280 24.26 0.30 11.12
C TYR A 280 23.52 1.18 12.15
N GLU A 281 24.24 2.03 12.88
CA GLU A 281 23.65 2.89 13.93
C GLU A 281 22.55 3.81 13.39
N ASN A 282 22.80 4.46 12.25
CA ASN A 282 21.86 5.35 11.56
C ASN A 282 21.77 5.08 10.05
N LEU A 283 22.21 3.89 9.62
CA LEU A 283 22.31 3.49 8.22
C LEU A 283 21.37 2.33 7.90
N ALA A 284 20.63 2.44 6.79
CA ALA A 284 19.94 1.32 6.17
C ALA A 284 20.49 1.07 4.76
N GLU A 285 20.30 -0.13 4.24
CA GLU A 285 20.75 -0.51 2.89
C GLU A 285 19.62 -1.13 2.08
N MET A 286 19.56 -0.79 0.81
CA MET A 286 18.66 -1.35 -0.19
C MET A 286 19.47 -1.85 -1.40
N TYR A 287 19.28 -3.10 -1.76
CA TYR A 287 19.97 -3.79 -2.84
C TYR A 287 19.00 -4.02 -3.99
N VAL A 288 19.37 -3.57 -5.19
CA VAL A 288 18.61 -3.84 -6.41
C VAL A 288 19.44 -4.69 -7.37
N GLY A 289 18.81 -5.70 -7.93
CA GLY A 289 19.43 -6.64 -8.86
C GLY A 289 18.57 -7.89 -8.98
N ASP A 290 18.51 -8.49 -10.17
CA ASP A 290 17.74 -9.72 -10.40
C ASP A 290 18.22 -10.93 -9.58
N ASP A 291 19.47 -10.88 -9.12
CA ASP A 291 20.09 -11.81 -8.19
C ASP A 291 19.48 -11.75 -6.79
N VAL A 292 19.15 -10.55 -6.30
CA VAL A 292 18.52 -10.33 -4.99
C VAL A 292 16.99 -10.26 -5.06
N SER A 293 16.43 -9.79 -6.17
CA SER A 293 15.00 -9.83 -6.47
C SER A 293 14.70 -9.40 -7.92
N PRO A 294 13.91 -10.17 -8.69
CA PRO A 294 13.64 -9.89 -10.09
C PRO A 294 12.63 -8.75 -10.31
N ASP A 295 11.89 -8.34 -9.27
CA ASP A 295 10.77 -7.38 -9.35
C ASP A 295 10.58 -6.52 -8.08
N PHE A 296 11.45 -6.71 -7.10
CA PHE A 296 11.50 -5.99 -5.84
C PHE A 296 12.98 -5.70 -5.47
N TYR A 297 13.29 -5.55 -4.18
CA TYR A 297 14.63 -5.26 -3.68
C TYR A 297 14.99 -6.13 -2.45
N GLY A 298 16.28 -6.26 -2.18
CA GLY A 298 16.81 -6.78 -0.92
C GLY A 298 17.10 -5.64 0.07
N TRP A 299 17.07 -5.89 1.37
CA TRP A 299 17.32 -4.87 2.38
C TRP A 299 18.17 -5.36 3.54
N VAL A 300 18.83 -4.41 4.21
CA VAL A 300 19.42 -4.57 5.54
C VAL A 300 18.97 -3.38 6.39
N PHE A 301 18.02 -3.61 7.29
CA PHE A 301 17.43 -2.58 8.13
C PHE A 301 17.81 -2.76 9.61
N PRO A 302 18.38 -1.73 10.26
CA PRO A 302 18.81 -1.85 11.63
C PRO A 302 17.66 -1.84 12.63
N LYS A 303 17.90 -2.52 13.77
CA LYS A 303 17.08 -2.52 14.98
C LYS A 303 17.97 -2.20 16.18
N CYS A 304 17.43 -2.38 17.38
CA CYS A 304 18.16 -2.12 18.62
C CYS A 304 19.43 -2.99 18.75
N ASP A 305 19.36 -4.30 18.47
CA ASP A 305 20.46 -5.24 18.73
C ASP A 305 20.76 -6.21 17.57
N HIS A 306 20.12 -6.01 16.41
CA HIS A 306 20.25 -6.85 15.24
C HIS A 306 19.91 -6.07 13.97
N VAL A 307 20.15 -6.70 12.82
CA VAL A 307 19.66 -6.23 11.52
C VAL A 307 18.63 -7.19 10.95
N ALA A 308 17.63 -6.65 10.26
CA ALA A 308 16.70 -7.42 9.43
C ALA A 308 17.26 -7.47 8.00
N VAL A 309 17.71 -8.65 7.57
CA VAL A 309 18.19 -8.89 6.20
C VAL A 309 17.12 -9.63 5.44
N GLY A 310 16.58 -9.04 4.38
CA GLY A 310 15.45 -9.63 3.67
C GLY A 310 15.36 -9.32 2.20
N THR A 311 14.39 -9.94 1.54
CA THR A 311 14.02 -9.68 0.15
C THR A 311 12.54 -10.01 -0.10
N GLY A 312 12.02 -9.64 -1.27
CA GLY A 312 10.67 -9.97 -1.69
C GLY A 312 10.58 -10.29 -3.19
N THR A 313 9.50 -10.95 -3.62
CA THR A 313 9.17 -11.10 -5.04
C THR A 313 7.68 -11.39 -5.24
N VAL A 314 7.10 -10.88 -6.34
CA VAL A 314 5.75 -11.21 -6.80
C VAL A 314 5.81 -12.35 -7.81
N ILE A 315 6.77 -12.31 -8.75
CA ILE A 315 6.77 -13.18 -9.94
C ILE A 315 7.47 -14.53 -9.75
N ASN A 316 8.42 -14.66 -8.82
CA ASN A 316 9.18 -15.91 -8.63
C ASN A 316 9.26 -16.35 -7.16
N LYS A 317 8.08 -16.50 -6.55
CA LYS A 317 7.88 -16.91 -5.15
C LYS A 317 8.68 -18.17 -4.75
N PRO A 318 8.77 -19.25 -5.56
CA PRO A 318 9.55 -20.44 -5.19
C PRO A 318 11.04 -20.17 -4.99
N ALA A 319 11.61 -19.19 -5.69
CA ALA A 319 13.03 -18.84 -5.60
C ALA A 319 13.37 -17.89 -4.44
N ILE A 320 12.42 -17.52 -3.58
CA ILE A 320 12.63 -16.52 -2.52
C ILE A 320 13.82 -16.81 -1.60
N LYS A 321 14.09 -18.10 -1.32
CA LYS A 321 15.27 -18.50 -0.51
C LYS A 321 16.60 -18.27 -1.24
N LYS A 322 16.64 -18.47 -2.57
CA LYS A 322 17.82 -18.16 -3.39
C LYS A 322 18.11 -16.66 -3.36
N TYR A 323 17.07 -15.86 -3.51
CA TYR A 323 17.14 -14.40 -3.42
C TYR A 323 17.63 -13.93 -2.04
N GLN A 324 17.13 -14.53 -0.95
CA GLN A 324 17.61 -14.23 0.40
C GLN A 324 19.11 -14.51 0.56
N VAL A 325 19.58 -15.66 0.06
CA VAL A 325 21.00 -16.03 0.12
C VAL A 325 21.85 -15.03 -0.66
N ALA A 326 21.39 -14.56 -1.82
CA ALA A 326 22.07 -13.53 -2.59
C ALA A 326 22.16 -12.20 -1.83
N THR A 327 21.05 -11.72 -1.25
CA THR A 327 21.06 -10.50 -0.42
C THR A 327 22.04 -10.63 0.74
N ARG A 328 22.01 -11.76 1.44
CA ARG A 328 22.96 -12.05 2.54
C ARG A 328 24.40 -12.09 2.06
N HIS A 329 24.67 -12.68 0.89
CA HIS A 329 26.00 -12.74 0.31
C HIS A 329 26.54 -11.34 -0.04
N ARG A 330 25.69 -10.44 -0.53
CA ARG A 330 26.09 -9.05 -0.83
C ARG A 330 26.35 -8.22 0.42
N ALA A 331 25.70 -8.54 1.54
CA ALA A 331 25.92 -7.90 2.82
C ALA A 331 27.03 -8.56 3.67
N ARG A 332 27.62 -9.69 3.22
CA ARG A 332 28.39 -10.63 4.06
C ARG A 332 29.48 -10.00 4.93
N ASP A 333 30.24 -9.04 4.41
CA ASP A 333 31.37 -8.45 5.13
C ASP A 333 30.91 -7.57 6.30
N LYS A 334 29.71 -6.98 6.16
CA LYS A 334 29.06 -6.10 7.14
C LYS A 334 28.30 -6.88 8.21
N ILE A 335 27.82 -8.07 7.88
CA ILE A 335 27.12 -8.97 8.81
C ILE A 335 27.98 -10.15 9.29
N ALA A 336 29.29 -10.11 9.04
CA ALA A 336 30.23 -11.16 9.41
C ALA A 336 30.18 -11.44 10.92
N GLY A 337 30.25 -12.72 11.31
CA GLY A 337 30.07 -13.14 12.69
C GLY A 337 28.61 -13.13 13.18
N GLY A 338 27.66 -12.73 12.34
CA GLY A 338 26.24 -12.68 12.68
C GLY A 338 25.59 -14.05 12.87
N LYS A 339 24.65 -14.12 13.82
CA LYS A 339 23.82 -15.29 14.10
C LYS A 339 22.38 -15.03 13.70
N ILE A 340 21.81 -15.91 12.88
CA ILE A 340 20.39 -15.85 12.53
C ILE A 340 19.58 -16.25 13.76
N ILE A 341 18.81 -15.32 14.30
CA ILE A 341 17.98 -15.54 15.50
C ILE A 341 16.51 -15.81 15.15
N ARG A 342 16.07 -15.43 13.95
CA ARG A 342 14.70 -15.67 13.47
C ARG A 342 14.66 -15.67 11.95
N VAL A 343 13.86 -16.58 11.39
CA VAL A 343 13.57 -16.64 9.95
C VAL A 343 12.08 -16.44 9.77
N GLU A 344 11.70 -15.56 8.85
CA GLU A 344 10.33 -15.07 8.75
C GLU A 344 9.91 -14.89 7.29
N ALA A 345 8.64 -15.15 6.99
CA ALA A 345 8.05 -14.88 5.68
C ALA A 345 6.62 -14.39 5.81
N HIS A 346 6.21 -13.47 4.93
CA HIS A 346 4.84 -12.97 4.93
C HIS A 346 4.41 -12.43 3.55
N PRO A 347 3.14 -12.60 3.14
CA PRO A 347 2.60 -11.95 1.95
C PRO A 347 2.48 -10.42 2.13
N ILE A 348 2.76 -9.69 1.06
CA ILE A 348 2.64 -8.24 0.94
C ILE A 348 1.65 -7.91 -0.18
N PRO A 349 0.42 -7.49 0.14
CA PRO A 349 -0.61 -7.23 -0.86
C PRO A 349 -0.45 -5.83 -1.47
N GLU A 350 0.10 -5.78 -2.68
CA GLU A 350 0.50 -4.53 -3.36
C GLU A 350 -0.62 -3.91 -4.23
N HIS A 351 -1.83 -4.46 -4.12
CA HIS A 351 -3.00 -4.03 -4.88
C HIS A 351 -4.25 -4.07 -4.02
N PRO A 352 -5.09 -3.00 -4.07
CA PRO A 352 -6.35 -3.01 -3.37
C PRO A 352 -7.28 -4.11 -3.88
N ARG A 353 -8.06 -4.72 -2.99
CA ARG A 353 -9.11 -5.68 -3.37
C ARG A 353 -10.19 -5.01 -4.23
N PRO A 354 -10.85 -5.77 -5.14
CA PRO A 354 -11.99 -5.28 -5.90
C PRO A 354 -13.09 -4.68 -5.02
N ARG A 355 -13.39 -5.33 -3.89
CA ARG A 355 -14.38 -4.88 -2.91
C ARG A 355 -13.71 -4.69 -1.55
N ARG A 356 -13.85 -3.48 -1.00
CA ARG A 356 -13.23 -3.06 0.27
C ARG A 356 -14.26 -2.67 1.33
N VAL A 357 -15.49 -2.44 0.92
CA VAL A 357 -16.64 -2.15 1.78
C VAL A 357 -17.83 -2.94 1.25
N ARG A 358 -18.62 -3.50 2.16
CA ARG A 358 -19.91 -4.15 1.90
C ARG A 358 -20.78 -3.98 3.13
N ASP A 359 -21.98 -3.45 2.96
CA ASP A 359 -22.90 -3.17 4.06
C ASP A 359 -22.20 -2.34 5.17
N ARG A 360 -22.19 -2.81 6.41
CA ARG A 360 -21.48 -2.15 7.54
C ARG A 360 -20.13 -2.79 7.84
N VAL A 361 -19.48 -3.34 6.82
CA VAL A 361 -18.15 -3.96 6.92
C VAL A 361 -17.17 -3.22 6.02
N ALA A 362 -16.01 -2.86 6.56
CA ALA A 362 -14.91 -2.23 5.82
C ALA A 362 -13.59 -2.96 6.05
N LEU A 363 -12.76 -3.04 5.01
CA LEU A 363 -11.39 -3.57 5.08
C LEU A 363 -10.39 -2.42 5.15
N VAL A 364 -9.31 -2.62 5.91
CA VAL A 364 -8.21 -1.66 6.08
C VAL A 364 -6.84 -2.35 6.04
N GLY A 365 -5.77 -1.56 5.90
CA GLY A 365 -4.40 -2.05 5.79
C GLY A 365 -4.21 -3.16 4.76
N ASP A 366 -3.48 -4.20 5.13
CA ASP A 366 -3.21 -5.34 4.25
C ASP A 366 -4.49 -6.10 3.85
N ALA A 367 -5.52 -6.14 4.70
CA ALA A 367 -6.77 -6.83 4.37
C ALA A 367 -7.44 -6.19 3.14
N ALA A 368 -7.31 -4.86 3.01
CA ALA A 368 -7.77 -4.10 1.86
C ALA A 368 -6.76 -4.02 0.70
N GLY A 369 -5.49 -4.40 0.90
CA GLY A 369 -4.43 -4.32 -0.09
C GLY A 369 -3.76 -2.95 -0.22
N TYR A 370 -3.56 -2.25 0.90
CA TYR A 370 -2.96 -0.91 0.95
C TYR A 370 -1.45 -0.88 1.17
N VAL A 371 -0.72 -1.91 0.72
CA VAL A 371 0.74 -1.80 0.66
C VAL A 371 1.14 -1.13 -0.65
N THR A 372 2.02 -0.15 -0.59
CA THR A 372 2.49 0.51 -1.82
C THR A 372 3.54 -0.32 -2.54
N LYS A 373 3.35 -0.43 -3.86
CA LYS A 373 4.35 -0.98 -4.79
C LYS A 373 5.67 -0.25 -4.71
N CYS A 374 6.71 -0.91 -5.23
CA CYS A 374 8.09 -0.40 -5.30
C CYS A 374 8.77 -0.27 -3.94
N SER A 375 8.11 0.30 -2.92
CA SER A 375 8.66 0.46 -1.57
C SER A 375 8.26 -0.67 -0.61
N GLY A 376 7.16 -1.38 -0.84
CA GLY A 376 6.61 -2.35 0.12
C GLY A 376 6.15 -1.73 1.45
N GLU A 377 5.94 -0.42 1.48
CA GLU A 377 5.54 0.28 2.69
C GLU A 377 4.07 0.01 3.03
N GLY A 378 3.83 -0.54 4.21
CA GLY A 378 2.49 -0.87 4.69
C GLY A 378 2.12 -0.28 6.05
N ILE A 379 3.07 0.00 6.95
CA ILE A 379 2.75 0.36 8.35
C ILE A 379 1.96 1.67 8.42
N TYR A 380 2.46 2.74 7.79
CA TYR A 380 1.75 4.03 7.77
C TYR A 380 0.37 3.90 7.12
N PHE A 381 0.29 3.26 5.95
CA PHE A 381 -0.97 3.11 5.23
C PHE A 381 -1.97 2.23 5.99
N ALA A 382 -1.52 1.21 6.71
CA ALA A 382 -2.33 0.42 7.61
C ALA A 382 -2.90 1.28 8.75
N ALA A 383 -2.04 1.95 9.52
CA ALA A 383 -2.45 2.83 10.61
C ALA A 383 -3.41 3.93 10.13
N LYS A 384 -3.09 4.56 9.01
CA LYS A 384 -3.88 5.64 8.42
C LYS A 384 -5.24 5.17 7.90
N SER A 385 -5.30 4.05 7.19
CA SER A 385 -6.57 3.50 6.71
C SER A 385 -7.47 3.09 7.87
N GLY A 386 -6.91 2.46 8.91
CA GLY A 386 -7.63 2.14 10.15
C GLY A 386 -8.25 3.36 10.81
N ARG A 387 -7.44 4.42 11.03
CA ARG A 387 -7.92 5.70 11.58
C ARG A 387 -9.00 6.34 10.71
N MET A 388 -8.78 6.46 9.39
CA MET A 388 -9.74 7.09 8.48
C MET A 388 -11.06 6.33 8.40
N CYS A 389 -11.02 4.98 8.45
CA CYS A 389 -12.22 4.17 8.48
C CYS A 389 -13.00 4.36 9.79
N ALA A 390 -12.29 4.38 10.93
CA ALA A 390 -12.90 4.67 12.23
C ALA A 390 -13.49 6.08 12.31
N GLU A 391 -12.81 7.10 11.77
CA GLU A 391 -13.33 8.47 11.65
C GLU A 391 -14.63 8.52 10.85
N ALA A 392 -14.72 7.78 9.73
CA ALA A 392 -15.95 7.69 8.95
C ALA A 392 -17.10 7.03 9.72
N ILE A 393 -16.82 6.01 10.55
CA ILE A 393 -17.81 5.41 11.45
C ILE A 393 -18.22 6.40 12.54
N VAL A 394 -17.29 7.13 13.14
CA VAL A 394 -17.59 8.14 14.18
C VAL A 394 -18.48 9.25 13.62
N GLU A 395 -18.13 9.79 12.45
CA GLU A 395 -18.91 10.81 11.74
C GLU A 395 -20.29 10.27 11.35
N GLY A 396 -20.32 9.12 10.66
CA GLY A 396 -21.54 8.48 10.20
C GLY A 396 -22.42 7.89 11.31
N SER A 397 -21.93 7.72 12.53
CA SER A 397 -22.74 7.24 13.67
C SER A 397 -23.15 8.35 14.62
N GLU A 398 -22.77 9.60 14.35
CA GLU A 398 -22.93 10.73 15.28
C GLU A 398 -22.34 10.40 16.66
N LYS A 399 -21.08 9.92 16.67
CA LYS A 399 -20.38 9.44 17.89
C LYS A 399 -21.13 8.27 18.58
N GLY A 400 -21.57 7.32 17.77
CA GLY A 400 -22.18 6.07 18.23
C GLY A 400 -23.63 6.16 18.67
N VAL A 401 -24.37 7.22 18.32
CA VAL A 401 -25.79 7.43 18.68
C VAL A 401 -26.75 6.86 17.64
N ARG A 402 -26.30 6.69 16.39
CA ARG A 402 -27.08 6.07 15.31
C ARG A 402 -26.35 4.92 14.63
N MET A 403 -27.13 4.05 13.99
CA MET A 403 -26.62 3.05 13.05
C MET A 403 -25.91 3.71 11.86
N ILE A 404 -24.89 3.03 11.36
CA ILE A 404 -24.23 3.38 10.09
C ILE A 404 -24.78 2.52 8.95
N ASN A 405 -24.56 2.94 7.72
CA ASN A 405 -24.79 2.14 6.53
C ASN A 405 -23.56 2.17 5.60
N GLU A 406 -23.68 1.51 4.44
CA GLU A 406 -22.57 1.42 3.49
C GLU A 406 -22.09 2.79 2.98
N ALA A 407 -23.00 3.77 2.82
CA ALA A 407 -22.62 5.10 2.35
C ALA A 407 -21.72 5.83 3.35
N ASP A 408 -21.96 5.66 4.65
CA ASP A 408 -21.10 6.20 5.71
C ASP A 408 -19.67 5.64 5.58
N LEU A 409 -19.51 4.33 5.33
CA LEU A 409 -18.20 3.69 5.13
C LEU A 409 -17.56 4.01 3.77
N ARG A 410 -18.36 4.26 2.72
CA ARG A 410 -17.86 4.69 1.40
C ARG A 410 -17.21 6.08 1.45
N SER A 411 -17.59 6.92 2.40
CA SER A 411 -16.92 8.21 2.62
C SER A 411 -15.42 8.03 2.92
N TYR A 412 -15.07 6.99 3.68
CA TYR A 412 -13.68 6.61 3.93
C TYR A 412 -12.96 6.23 2.63
N LEU A 413 -13.55 5.34 1.82
CA LEU A 413 -12.94 4.91 0.55
C LEU A 413 -12.71 6.09 -0.38
N GLN A 414 -13.66 7.01 -0.48
CA GLN A 414 -13.53 8.20 -1.32
C GLN A 414 -12.41 9.11 -0.83
N LYS A 415 -12.35 9.39 0.49
CA LYS A 415 -11.27 10.20 1.10
C LYS A 415 -9.90 9.53 0.87
N TRP A 416 -9.83 8.20 1.02
CA TRP A 416 -8.62 7.41 0.81
C TRP A 416 -8.15 7.44 -0.64
N ASP A 417 -9.02 7.06 -1.57
CA ASP A 417 -8.69 6.95 -2.99
C ASP A 417 -8.33 8.33 -3.56
N THR A 418 -9.05 9.39 -3.18
CA THR A 418 -8.71 10.76 -3.60
C THR A 418 -7.31 11.17 -3.13
N LYS A 419 -6.95 10.83 -1.88
CA LYS A 419 -5.69 11.24 -1.28
C LYS A 419 -4.50 10.42 -1.78
N TYR A 420 -4.62 9.10 -1.87
CA TYR A 420 -3.47 8.22 -2.05
C TYR A 420 -3.40 7.53 -3.41
N TRP A 421 -4.50 7.40 -4.16
CA TRP A 421 -4.49 6.74 -5.47
C TRP A 421 -3.46 7.33 -6.45
N PRO A 422 -3.23 8.65 -6.52
CA PRO A 422 -2.14 9.20 -7.32
C PRO A 422 -0.77 8.63 -6.94
N THR A 423 -0.48 8.49 -5.64
CA THR A 423 0.76 7.90 -5.13
C THR A 423 0.92 6.44 -5.57
N TYR A 424 -0.13 5.62 -5.44
CA TYR A 424 -0.11 4.22 -5.91
C TYR A 424 0.21 4.12 -7.40
N LYS A 425 -0.42 4.97 -8.22
CA LYS A 425 -0.18 4.98 -9.67
C LYS A 425 1.26 5.32 -10.03
N VAL A 426 1.84 6.32 -9.38
CA VAL A 426 3.23 6.73 -9.63
C VAL A 426 4.19 5.61 -9.26
N LEU A 427 4.00 4.97 -8.11
CA LEU A 427 4.85 3.87 -7.66
C LEU A 427 4.72 2.62 -8.53
N ASP A 428 3.53 2.32 -9.06
CA ASP A 428 3.32 1.23 -10.03
C ASP A 428 4.08 1.48 -11.34
N ILE A 429 4.05 2.71 -11.86
CA ILE A 429 4.82 3.08 -13.05
C ILE A 429 6.32 2.94 -12.79
N LEU A 430 6.80 3.42 -11.64
CA LEU A 430 8.21 3.32 -11.28
C LEU A 430 8.70 1.88 -11.19
N GLN A 431 7.91 1.00 -10.58
CA GLN A 431 8.23 -0.42 -10.53
C GLN A 431 8.34 -1.00 -11.95
N LYS A 432 7.36 -0.75 -12.82
CA LYS A 432 7.33 -1.26 -14.20
C LYS A 432 8.51 -0.75 -15.06
N VAL A 433 8.98 0.47 -14.82
CA VAL A 433 10.08 1.06 -15.59
C VAL A 433 11.44 0.58 -15.10
N PHE A 434 11.69 0.65 -13.79
CA PHE A 434 13.04 0.47 -13.23
C PHE A 434 13.35 -0.96 -12.81
N TYR A 435 12.36 -1.77 -12.45
CA TYR A 435 12.57 -3.16 -12.00
C TYR A 435 12.51 -4.19 -13.14
N ARG A 436 12.42 -3.74 -14.40
CA ARG A 436 12.34 -4.64 -15.58
C ARG A 436 13.65 -5.33 -15.94
N SER A 437 14.80 -4.76 -15.58
CA SER A 437 16.12 -5.28 -15.94
C SER A 437 17.23 -4.64 -15.11
N ASN A 438 18.39 -5.31 -15.00
CA ASN A 438 19.55 -4.74 -14.29
C ASN A 438 20.01 -3.40 -14.85
N PRO A 439 20.13 -3.17 -16.17
CA PRO A 439 20.47 -1.83 -16.68
C PRO A 439 19.48 -0.73 -16.26
N ALA A 440 18.18 -1.05 -16.17
CA ALA A 440 17.20 -0.08 -15.67
C ALA A 440 17.40 0.18 -14.16
N ARG A 441 17.75 -0.84 -13.38
CA ARG A 441 18.11 -0.69 -11.96
C ARG A 441 19.39 0.11 -11.76
N GLU A 442 20.40 -0.05 -12.62
CA GLU A 442 21.61 0.79 -12.60
C GLU A 442 21.24 2.26 -12.77
N ALA A 443 20.45 2.58 -13.80
CA ALA A 443 19.95 3.93 -14.03
C ALA A 443 19.12 4.47 -12.86
N PHE A 444 18.35 3.61 -12.17
CA PHE A 444 17.61 3.99 -10.97
C PHE A 444 18.53 4.37 -9.81
N VAL A 445 19.60 3.60 -9.58
CA VAL A 445 20.57 3.91 -8.52
C VAL A 445 21.37 5.17 -8.86
N GLU A 446 21.78 5.34 -10.11
CA GLU A 446 22.43 6.57 -10.61
C GLU A 446 21.53 7.79 -10.38
N LEU A 447 20.23 7.67 -10.67
CA LEU A 447 19.24 8.72 -10.43
C LEU A 447 19.13 9.10 -8.95
N CYS A 448 19.29 8.14 -8.04
CA CYS A 448 19.25 8.37 -6.60
C CYS A 448 20.47 9.17 -6.09
N ALA A 449 21.51 9.39 -6.92
CA ALA A 449 22.67 10.22 -6.56
C ALA A 449 22.38 11.72 -6.70
N ASP A 450 21.36 12.08 -7.47
CA ASP A 450 20.95 13.46 -7.70
C ASP A 450 20.23 14.03 -6.45
N GLU A 451 20.70 15.17 -5.94
CA GLU A 451 20.16 15.79 -4.72
C GLU A 451 18.69 16.20 -4.86
N TYR A 452 18.26 16.68 -6.04
CA TYR A 452 16.85 17.01 -6.26
C TYR A 452 15.98 15.76 -6.18
N VAL A 453 16.44 14.64 -6.76
CA VAL A 453 15.75 13.35 -6.64
C VAL A 453 15.68 12.88 -5.20
N GLN A 454 16.77 12.98 -4.44
CA GLN A 454 16.78 12.63 -3.02
C GLN A 454 15.78 13.48 -2.25
N LYS A 455 15.85 14.80 -2.37
CA LYS A 455 14.94 15.73 -1.70
C LYS A 455 13.48 15.40 -2.00
N MET A 456 13.15 15.26 -3.28
CA MET A 456 11.78 14.95 -3.69
C MET A 456 11.27 13.60 -3.17
N THR A 457 12.17 12.60 -3.11
CA THR A 457 11.84 11.26 -2.63
C THR A 457 11.62 11.25 -1.12
N PHE A 458 12.50 11.91 -0.35
CA PHE A 458 12.38 12.01 1.10
C PHE A 458 11.22 12.89 1.53
N ASP A 459 11.01 14.04 0.90
CA ASP A 459 9.85 14.89 1.21
C ASP A 459 8.55 14.10 0.99
N SER A 460 8.45 13.37 -0.13
CA SER A 460 7.28 12.54 -0.42
C SER A 460 7.14 11.35 0.54
N TYR A 461 8.26 10.72 0.95
CA TYR A 461 8.26 9.58 1.85
C TYR A 461 8.00 9.98 3.30
N LEU A 462 8.70 10.97 3.84
CA LEU A 462 8.62 11.38 5.24
C LEU A 462 7.29 12.04 5.56
N TYR A 463 6.71 12.80 4.64
CA TYR A 463 5.49 13.59 4.88
C TYR A 463 4.24 13.03 4.20
N LYS A 464 4.39 12.06 3.29
CA LYS A 464 3.29 11.44 2.52
C LYS A 464 2.43 12.44 1.77
N THR A 465 3.02 13.58 1.44
CA THR A 465 2.44 14.61 0.57
C THR A 465 3.16 14.57 -0.77
N VAL A 466 2.40 14.63 -1.86
CA VAL A 466 2.99 14.87 -3.18
C VAL A 466 3.43 16.33 -3.21
N VAL A 467 4.73 16.57 -3.02
CA VAL A 467 5.28 17.91 -3.13
C VAL A 467 5.23 18.32 -4.61
N PRO A 468 4.60 19.47 -4.95
CA PRO A 468 4.65 19.98 -6.31
C PRO A 468 6.11 20.29 -6.67
N GLY A 469 6.60 19.65 -7.73
CA GLY A 469 7.97 19.85 -8.22
C GLY A 469 8.15 21.23 -8.87
N ASN A 470 9.40 21.66 -8.99
CA ASN A 470 9.74 22.80 -9.84
C ASN A 470 9.70 22.33 -11.31
N PRO A 471 8.90 22.95 -12.19
CA PRO A 471 8.76 22.50 -13.59
C PRO A 471 10.08 22.38 -14.35
N LEU A 472 11.07 23.24 -14.07
CA LEU A 472 12.37 23.20 -14.74
C LEU A 472 13.22 22.00 -14.28
N ASP A 473 13.25 21.75 -12.98
CA ASP A 473 13.97 20.61 -12.40
C ASP A 473 13.30 19.29 -12.76
N ASP A 474 11.97 19.28 -12.87
CA ASP A 474 11.17 18.15 -13.36
C ASP A 474 11.50 17.80 -14.83
N ILE A 475 11.67 18.81 -15.70
CA ILE A 475 12.11 18.61 -17.10
C ILE A 475 13.58 18.15 -17.15
N LYS A 476 14.47 18.73 -16.34
CA LYS A 476 15.87 18.31 -16.27
C LYS A 476 15.99 16.86 -15.81
N LEU A 477 15.23 16.48 -14.78
CA LEU A 477 15.12 15.11 -14.31
C LEU A 477 14.59 14.17 -15.40
N ALA A 478 13.64 14.64 -16.21
CA ALA A 478 13.12 13.89 -17.34
C ALA A 478 14.19 13.55 -18.37
N VAL A 479 14.93 14.57 -18.80
CA VAL A 479 16.01 14.44 -19.78
C VAL A 479 17.11 13.54 -19.23
N ASN A 480 17.50 13.71 -17.98
CA ASN A 480 18.52 12.90 -17.32
C ASN A 480 18.07 11.43 -17.19
N THR A 481 16.82 11.19 -16.82
CA THR A 481 16.25 9.82 -16.72
C THR A 481 16.23 9.14 -18.08
N ILE A 482 15.76 9.85 -19.12
CA ILE A 482 15.75 9.33 -20.49
C ILE A 482 17.18 9.04 -20.97
N GLY A 483 18.12 9.97 -20.74
CA GLY A 483 19.53 9.79 -21.07
C GLY A 483 20.15 8.57 -20.38
N SER A 484 19.89 8.38 -19.08
CA SER A 484 20.39 7.24 -18.31
C SER A 484 19.78 5.91 -18.80
N LEU A 485 18.48 5.89 -19.10
CA LEU A 485 17.82 4.71 -19.70
C LEU A 485 18.33 4.39 -21.11
N ILE A 486 18.66 5.41 -21.92
CA ILE A 486 19.26 5.23 -23.25
C ILE A 486 20.68 4.65 -23.11
N ARG A 487 21.52 5.20 -22.22
CA ARG A 487 22.85 4.67 -21.93
C ARG A 487 22.78 3.22 -21.44
N ALA A 488 21.89 2.94 -20.49
CA ALA A 488 21.66 1.60 -19.97
C ALA A 488 21.21 0.60 -21.06
N ASN A 489 20.33 1.02 -21.98
CA ASN A 489 19.91 0.19 -23.10
C ASN A 489 21.00 -0.01 -24.16
N ALA A 490 21.87 0.98 -24.38
CA ALA A 490 23.04 0.84 -25.25
C ALA A 490 24.01 -0.21 -24.69
N LEU A 491 24.35 -0.12 -23.40
CA LEU A 491 25.16 -1.12 -22.69
C LEU A 491 24.54 -2.52 -22.75
N ARG A 492 23.20 -2.63 -22.66
CA ARG A 492 22.49 -3.91 -22.84
C ARG A 492 22.67 -4.51 -24.23
N LYS A 493 22.67 -3.68 -25.29
CA LYS A 493 22.88 -4.14 -26.67
C LYS A 493 24.31 -4.60 -26.90
N GLU A 494 25.29 -3.92 -26.30
CA GLU A 494 26.70 -4.30 -26.36
C GLU A 494 26.98 -5.60 -25.61
N ALA A 495 26.48 -5.75 -24.38
CA ALA A 495 26.60 -6.99 -23.62
C ALA A 495 25.95 -8.19 -24.33
N ARG A 496 24.80 -7.99 -25.00
CA ARG A 496 24.17 -9.03 -25.82
C ARG A 496 25.01 -9.42 -27.04
N LYS A 497 25.69 -8.46 -27.68
CA LYS A 497 26.61 -8.75 -28.79
C LYS A 497 27.81 -9.55 -28.33
N ALA A 498 28.39 -9.21 -27.17
CA ALA A 498 29.55 -9.88 -26.60
C ALA A 498 29.30 -11.33 -26.12
N VAL A 499 28.03 -11.71 -25.87
CA VAL A 499 27.63 -13.09 -25.52
C VAL A 499 27.33 -13.94 -26.77
N LEU A 500 27.14 -13.31 -27.93
CA LEU A 500 26.83 -13.97 -29.21
C LEU A 500 28.06 -14.08 -30.14
N THR A 501 29.20 -13.52 -29.72
CA THR A 501 30.53 -13.66 -30.33
C THR A 501 31.40 -14.47 -29.39
#